data_AF-A0A837IT07-F1
#
_entry.id   AF-A0A837IT07-F1
#
_cell.length_a   1.000
_cell.length_b   1.000
_cell.length_c   1.000
_cell.angle_alpha   90.00
_cell.angle_beta   90.00
_cell.angle_gamma   90.00
#
_symmetry.space_group_name_H-M   'P 1'
#
loop_
_entity.id
_entity.type
_entity.pdbx_description
1 polymer ?
#
loop_
_entity_poly.entity_id
_entity_poly.type
_entity_poly.pdbx_seq_one_letter_code
_entity_poly.pdbx_strand_id
1 'polypeptide(L)'
;MKSRKTTFDERLEIIEQLIRHDVDYNWAAEHYNVSYNQVYGWYRKYTGSGNNPESLRDHRGKAKPESELTELNRLKRENKLLKARLHQHEMEIAFAKKFVEISNREAKKESGRRPSGN
;
A
#
# COMPACT_ATOMS: atom_id res chain seq x y z
N MET A 1 3.37 -15.22 9.85
CA MET A 1 3.39 -16.45 9.02
C MET A 1 3.31 -16.06 7.56
N LYS A 2 4.19 -16.59 6.69
CA LYS A 2 4.11 -16.36 5.24
C LYS A 2 2.90 -17.14 4.69
N SER A 3 1.96 -16.45 4.08
CA SER A 3 0.83 -17.06 3.39
C SER A 3 1.33 -17.86 2.18
N ARG A 4 0.90 -19.12 2.04
CA ARG A 4 1.17 -19.95 0.86
C ARG A 4 0.65 -19.23 -0.38
N LYS A 5 1.47 -19.19 -1.44
CA LYS A 5 1.03 -18.70 -2.75
C LYS A 5 0.22 -19.80 -3.41
N THR A 6 -1.03 -19.51 -3.74
CA THR A 6 -1.91 -20.43 -4.48
C THR A 6 -2.11 -19.92 -5.90
N THR A 7 -2.16 -20.81 -6.89
CA THR A 7 -2.49 -20.44 -8.28
C THR A 7 -4.01 -20.24 -8.46
N PHE A 8 -4.44 -19.80 -9.65
CA PHE A 8 -5.85 -19.70 -9.98
C PHE A 8 -6.49 -21.10 -10.09
N ASP A 9 -5.83 -22.00 -10.80
CA ASP A 9 -6.30 -23.37 -11.00
C ASP A 9 -6.41 -24.13 -9.67
N GLU A 10 -5.45 -23.95 -8.77
CA GLU A 10 -5.49 -24.51 -7.42
C GLU A 10 -6.69 -23.97 -6.62
N ARG A 11 -7.02 -22.67 -6.75
CA ARG A 11 -8.22 -22.12 -6.09
C ARG A 11 -9.51 -22.68 -6.68
N LEU A 12 -9.54 -22.93 -8.00
CA LEU A 12 -10.70 -23.52 -8.66
C LEU A 12 -10.91 -24.95 -8.18
N GLU A 13 -9.84 -25.74 -8.13
CA GLU A 13 -9.86 -27.11 -7.62
C GLU A 13 -10.32 -27.17 -6.15
N ILE A 14 -9.81 -26.27 -5.30
CA ILE A 14 -10.23 -26.16 -3.90
C ILE A 14 -11.74 -25.88 -3.79
N ILE A 15 -12.28 -24.97 -4.60
CA ILE A 15 -13.71 -24.66 -4.58
C ILE A 15 -14.55 -25.82 -5.11
N GLU A 16 -14.08 -26.52 -6.13
CA GLU A 16 -14.76 -27.71 -6.66
C GLU A 16 -14.82 -28.83 -5.60
N GLN A 17 -13.69 -29.16 -4.96
CA GLN A 17 -13.68 -30.16 -3.89
C GLN A 17 -14.50 -29.70 -2.69
N LEU A 18 -14.43 -28.42 -2.31
CA LEU A 18 -15.22 -27.88 -1.21
C LEU A 18 -16.72 -28.13 -1.45
N ILE A 19 -17.22 -27.88 -2.66
CA ILE A 19 -18.63 -28.14 -3.01
C ILE A 19 -18.95 -29.65 -2.99
N ARG A 20 -18.02 -30.49 -3.47
CA ARG A 20 -18.16 -31.96 -3.45
C ARG A 20 -18.23 -32.52 -2.02
N HIS A 21 -17.55 -31.86 -1.07
CA HIS A 21 -17.51 -32.21 0.35
C HIS A 21 -18.50 -31.41 1.20
N ASP A 22 -19.66 -31.04 0.63
CA ASP A 22 -20.76 -30.35 1.34
C ASP A 22 -20.32 -29.05 2.05
N VAL A 23 -19.37 -28.34 1.45
CA VAL A 23 -18.84 -27.06 1.92
C VAL A 23 -18.12 -27.16 3.28
N ASP A 24 -17.40 -28.26 3.50
CA ASP A 24 -16.50 -28.40 4.65
C ASP A 24 -15.20 -27.59 4.48
N TYR A 25 -15.21 -26.38 5.03
CA TYR A 25 -14.06 -25.47 5.02
C TYR A 25 -12.86 -25.96 5.83
N ASN A 26 -13.09 -26.73 6.90
CA ASN A 26 -12.01 -27.25 7.74
C ASN A 26 -11.26 -28.34 6.98
N TRP A 27 -12.00 -29.27 6.38
CA TRP A 27 -11.42 -30.29 5.52
C TRP A 27 -10.62 -29.67 4.37
N ALA A 28 -11.18 -28.68 3.66
CA ALA A 28 -10.49 -28.04 2.54
C ALA A 28 -9.23 -27.28 2.99
N ALA A 29 -9.28 -26.60 4.14
CA ALA A 29 -8.14 -25.88 4.70
C ALA A 29 -6.99 -26.83 5.07
N GLU A 30 -7.31 -27.96 5.70
CA GLU A 30 -6.33 -28.98 6.08
C GLU A 30 -5.78 -29.71 4.86
N HIS A 31 -6.65 -30.18 3.96
CA HIS A 31 -6.28 -30.98 2.80
C HIS A 31 -5.34 -30.23 1.85
N TYR A 32 -5.62 -28.94 1.62
CA TYR A 32 -4.83 -28.10 0.72
C TYR A 32 -3.76 -27.26 1.43
N ASN A 33 -3.64 -27.37 2.76
CA ASN A 33 -2.72 -26.59 3.59
C ASN A 33 -2.83 -25.08 3.32
N VAL A 34 -4.06 -24.58 3.31
CA VAL A 34 -4.42 -23.17 3.13
C VAL A 34 -5.20 -22.68 4.35
N SER A 35 -5.20 -21.37 4.61
CA SER A 35 -5.96 -20.86 5.74
C SER A 35 -7.46 -21.00 5.50
N TYR A 36 -8.20 -21.43 6.53
CA TYR A 36 -9.67 -21.42 6.57
C TYR A 36 -10.27 -20.12 5.99
N ASN A 37 -9.74 -18.98 6.42
CA ASN A 37 -10.20 -17.66 5.98
C ASN A 37 -10.00 -17.42 4.48
N GLN A 38 -8.99 -18.05 3.86
CA GLN A 38 -8.79 -18.00 2.42
C GLN A 38 -9.88 -18.80 1.69
N VAL A 39 -10.13 -20.04 2.13
CA VAL A 39 -11.16 -20.91 1.54
C VAL A 39 -12.54 -20.24 1.64
N TYR A 40 -12.91 -19.77 2.82
CA TYR A 40 -14.15 -19.03 3.03
C TYR A 40 -14.26 -17.78 2.13
N GLY A 41 -13.17 -17.00 2.05
CA GLY A 41 -13.11 -15.82 1.20
C GLY A 41 -13.25 -16.12 -0.29
N TRP A 42 -12.68 -17.22 -0.77
CA TRP A 42 -12.83 -17.70 -2.15
C TRP A 42 -14.25 -18.16 -2.43
N TYR A 43 -14.81 -19.01 -1.56
CA TYR A 43 -16.16 -19.54 -1.72
C TYR A 43 -17.21 -18.41 -1.73
N ARG A 44 -17.09 -17.44 -0.82
CA ARG A 44 -18.00 -16.29 -0.78
C ARG A 44 -17.88 -15.37 -2.01
N LYS A 45 -16.70 -15.27 -2.62
CA LYS A 45 -16.53 -14.54 -3.89
C LYS A 45 -17.15 -15.29 -5.06
N TYR A 46 -16.91 -16.59 -5.11
CA TYR A 46 -17.46 -17.48 -6.13
C TYR A 46 -18.98 -17.40 -6.15
N THR A 47 -19.64 -17.65 -5.01
CA THR A 47 -21.10 -17.60 -4.90
C THR A 47 -21.67 -16.19 -5.09
N GLY A 48 -21.03 -15.16 -4.53
CA GLY A 48 -21.45 -13.77 -4.70
C GLY A 48 -21.34 -13.23 -6.13
N SER A 49 -20.56 -13.89 -6.99
CA SER A 49 -20.43 -13.57 -8.43
C SER A 49 -21.37 -14.35 -9.33
N GLY A 50 -22.31 -15.12 -8.76
CA GLY A 50 -23.17 -16.03 -9.52
C GLY A 50 -22.43 -17.29 -9.97
N ASN A 51 -21.55 -17.84 -9.12
CA ASN A 51 -20.75 -19.02 -9.39
C ASN A 51 -19.78 -18.85 -10.57
N ASN A 52 -19.26 -17.63 -10.77
CA ASN A 52 -18.30 -17.35 -11.82
C ASN A 52 -16.85 -17.69 -11.35
N PRO A 53 -16.16 -18.66 -11.97
CA PRO A 53 -14.78 -19.00 -11.65
C PRO A 53 -13.81 -17.82 -11.76
N GLU A 54 -14.02 -16.89 -12.69
CA GLU A 54 -13.14 -15.74 -12.89
C GLU A 54 -13.06 -14.83 -11.65
N SER A 55 -14.05 -14.89 -10.75
CA SER A 55 -14.03 -14.13 -9.49
C SER A 55 -12.92 -14.55 -8.52
N LEU A 56 -12.34 -15.75 -8.71
CA LEU A 56 -11.24 -16.30 -7.90
C LEU A 56 -9.86 -15.82 -8.36
N ARG A 57 -9.79 -15.16 -9.51
CA ARG A 57 -8.55 -14.67 -10.11
C ARG A 57 -7.92 -13.60 -9.23
N ASP A 58 -6.61 -13.72 -9.01
CA ASP A 58 -5.90 -12.76 -8.16
C ASP A 58 -5.72 -11.44 -8.90
N HIS A 59 -6.50 -10.43 -8.50
CA HIS A 59 -6.33 -9.06 -8.96
C HIS A 59 -5.44 -8.23 -8.00
N ARG A 60 -4.82 -8.84 -6.96
CA ARG A 60 -3.88 -8.08 -6.12
C ARG A 60 -2.68 -7.64 -6.97
N GLY A 61 -2.49 -6.33 -7.07
CA GLY A 61 -1.49 -5.72 -7.95
C GLY A 61 -1.96 -5.43 -9.38
N LYS A 62 -3.19 -5.79 -9.75
CA LYS A 62 -3.83 -5.40 -11.01
C LYS A 62 -5.00 -4.46 -10.71
N ALA A 63 -4.95 -3.27 -11.29
CA ALA A 63 -5.89 -2.19 -11.03
C ALA A 63 -7.34 -2.58 -11.44
N LYS A 64 -8.33 -1.96 -10.79
CA LYS A 64 -9.77 -2.00 -11.15
C LYS A 64 -9.98 -1.63 -12.64
N PRO A 65 -11.15 -1.93 -13.25
CA PRO A 65 -11.43 -1.72 -14.67
C PRO A 65 -11.13 -0.29 -15.17
N GLU A 66 -10.64 -0.22 -16.40
CA GLU A 66 -9.90 0.89 -17.04
C GLU A 66 -10.72 2.18 -17.25
N SER A 67 -12.06 2.08 -17.28
CA SER A 67 -12.97 3.18 -17.64
C SER A 67 -13.13 4.26 -16.56
N GLU A 68 -13.15 3.90 -15.26
CA GLU A 68 -13.28 4.86 -14.16
C GLU A 68 -11.95 5.15 -13.46
N LEU A 69 -10.90 4.38 -13.76
CA LEU A 69 -9.64 4.39 -13.01
C LEU A 69 -8.53 5.21 -13.64
N THR A 70 -8.52 5.38 -14.96
CA THR A 70 -7.32 5.88 -15.65
C THR A 70 -6.99 7.31 -15.23
N GLU A 71 -7.98 8.19 -15.17
CA GLU A 71 -7.75 9.60 -14.82
C GLU A 71 -7.56 9.80 -13.31
N LEU A 72 -8.43 9.23 -12.46
CA LEU A 72 -8.32 9.35 -11.01
C LEU A 72 -7.03 8.75 -10.45
N ASN A 73 -6.54 7.64 -11.01
CA ASN A 73 -5.27 7.07 -10.57
C ASN A 73 -4.06 7.86 -11.04
N ARG A 74 -4.09 8.37 -12.28
CA ARG A 74 -3.07 9.29 -12.77
C ARG A 74 -3.00 10.49 -11.84
N LEU A 75 -4.14 11.11 -11.55
CA LEU A 75 -4.25 12.25 -10.63
C LEU A 75 -3.77 11.90 -9.22
N LYS A 76 -4.11 10.73 -8.68
CA LYS A 76 -3.61 10.31 -7.35
C LYS A 76 -2.10 10.10 -7.32
N ARG A 77 -1.53 9.49 -8.37
CA ARG A 77 -0.08 9.28 -8.48
C ARG A 77 0.65 10.61 -8.62
N GLU A 78 0.13 11.50 -9.45
CA GLU A 78 0.65 12.85 -9.64
C GLU A 78 0.55 13.68 -8.36
N ASN A 79 -0.60 13.66 -7.69
CA ASN A 79 -0.78 14.36 -6.41
C ASN A 79 0.19 13.86 -5.33
N LYS A 80 0.45 12.54 -5.28
CA LYS A 80 1.43 11.96 -4.34
C LYS A 80 2.86 12.43 -4.64
N LEU A 81 3.26 12.47 -5.91
CA LEU A 81 4.58 12.96 -6.32
C LEU A 81 4.72 14.46 -6.06
N LEU A 82 3.69 15.25 -6.35
CA LEU A 82 3.68 16.69 -6.09
C LEU A 82 3.78 16.99 -4.59
N LYS A 83 3.04 16.27 -3.73
CA LYS A 83 3.15 16.42 -2.26
C LYS A 83 4.53 16.09 -1.74
N ALA A 84 5.17 15.05 -2.27
CA ALA A 84 6.54 14.70 -1.88
C ALA A 84 7.54 15.80 -2.26
N ARG A 85 7.42 16.37 -3.47
CA ARG A 85 8.25 17.50 -3.91
C ARG A 85 8.01 18.76 -3.08
N LEU A 86 6.75 19.07 -2.78
CA LEU A 86 6.38 20.20 -1.93
C LEU A 86 7.05 20.08 -0.56
N HIS A 87 6.92 18.91 0.08
CA HIS A 87 7.53 18.64 1.37
C HIS A 87 9.06 18.76 1.33
N GLN A 88 9.71 18.28 0.26
CA GLN A 88 11.15 18.45 0.07
C GLN A 88 11.54 19.92 -0.02
N HIS A 89 10.82 20.73 -0.80
CA HIS A 89 11.10 22.17 -0.92
C HIS A 89 10.84 22.92 0.39
N GLU A 90 9.81 22.55 1.16
CA GLU A 90 9.55 23.11 2.49
C GLU A 90 10.74 22.85 3.44
N MET A 91 11.32 21.65 3.38
CA MET A 91 12.52 21.32 4.14
C MET A 91 13.75 22.12 3.69
N GLU A 92 13.96 22.29 2.38
CA GLU A 92 15.06 23.10 1.83
C GLU A 92 14.94 24.57 2.29
N ILE A 93 13.73 25.14 2.24
CA ILE A 93 13.45 26.50 2.71
C ILE A 93 13.69 26.61 4.22
N ALA A 94 13.20 25.65 5.01
CA ALA A 94 13.39 25.65 6.45
C ALA A 94 14.87 25.57 6.83
N PHE A 95 15.64 24.73 6.13
CA PHE A 95 17.07 24.60 6.32
C PHE A 95 17.81 25.90 6.00
N ALA A 96 17.51 26.54 4.86
CA ALA A 96 18.11 27.81 4.46
C ALA A 96 17.84 28.91 5.50
N LYS A 97 16.60 29.02 6.00
CA LYS A 97 16.25 29.97 7.07
C LYS A 97 17.05 29.71 8.34
N LYS A 98 17.26 28.44 8.70
CA LYS A 98 18.04 28.09 9.89
C LYS A 98 19.51 28.49 9.76
N PHE A 99 20.08 28.33 8.57
CA PHE A 99 21.46 28.73 8.29
C PHE A 99 21.66 30.24 8.48
N VAL A 100 20.76 31.06 7.91
CA VAL A 100 20.79 32.52 8.08
C VAL A 100 20.64 32.94 9.54
N GLU A 101 19.76 32.29 10.31
CA GLU A 101 19.59 32.56 11.74
C GLU A 101 20.90 32.30 12.51
N ILE A 102 21.60 31.21 12.22
CA ILE A 102 22.87 30.86 12.86
C ILE A 102 23.93 31.91 12.54
N SER A 103 24.14 32.25 11.26
CA SER A 103 25.11 33.28 10.86
C SER A 103 24.81 34.65 11.47
N ASN A 104 23.54 35.05 11.55
CA ASN A 104 23.15 36.30 12.21
C ASN A 104 23.41 36.28 13.72
N ARG A 105 23.25 35.14 14.39
CA ARG A 105 23.57 34.97 15.82
C ARG A 105 25.08 35.05 16.06
N GLU A 106 25.89 34.48 15.16
CA GLU A 106 27.35 34.57 15.21
C GLU A 106 27.83 36.02 15.02
N ALA A 107 27.32 36.71 13.99
CA ALA A 107 27.65 38.12 13.74
C ALA A 107 27.28 39.04 14.93
N LYS A 108 26.15 38.78 15.61
CA LYS A 108 25.76 39.52 16.83
C LYS A 108 26.66 39.21 18.04
N LYS A 109 27.13 37.96 18.18
CA LYS A 109 28.09 37.60 19.25
C LYS A 109 29.44 38.29 19.04
N GLU A 110 29.85 38.45 17.78
CA GLU A 110 31.10 39.12 17.43
C GLU A 110 31.02 40.65 17.58
N SER A 111 29.90 41.28 17.21
CA SER A 111 29.71 42.72 17.41
C SER A 111 29.63 43.15 18.89
N GLY A 112 29.15 42.27 19.78
CA GLY A 112 29.16 42.47 21.24
C GLY A 112 30.52 42.26 21.92
N ARG A 113 31.54 41.81 21.18
CA ARG A 113 32.89 41.50 21.68
C ARG A 113 33.92 42.61 21.43
N ARG A 114 33.52 43.75 20.85
CA ARG A 114 34.46 44.88 20.65
C ARG A 114 34.97 45.35 22.03
N PRO A 115 36.28 45.35 22.29
CA PRO A 115 36.82 45.88 23.52
C PRO A 115 36.60 47.40 23.54
N SER A 116 36.03 47.87 24.65
CA SER A 116 36.09 49.27 25.06
C SER A 116 37.50 49.56 25.57
N GLY A 117 38.12 50.64 25.06
CA GLY A 117 39.39 51.20 25.55
C GLY A 117 40.59 50.87 24.65
N ASN A 118 41.55 51.77 24.43
CA ASN A 118 41.85 53.09 25.00
C ASN A 118 42.67 53.90 23.98
#